data_AF-A0A950P7T5-F1
#
_entry.id   AF-A0A950P7T5-F1
#
_cell.length_a   1.000
_cell.length_b   1.000
_cell.length_c   1.000
_cell.angle_alpha   90.00
_cell.angle_beta   90.00
_cell.angle_gamma   90.00
#
_symmetry.space_group_name_H-M   'P 1'
#
loop_
_entity.id
_entity.type
_entity.pdbx_description
1 polymer ?
#
loop_
_entity_poly.entity_id
_entity_poly.type
_entity_poly.pdbx_seq_one_letter_code
_entity_poly.pdbx_strand_id
1 'polypeptide(L)' 'YELSERECRRILERLAALTLEQRRHVAGLHPDRAPTIVAGAVILLEVMNLYGLSAVEVSEHDILRGAALGLH' A
#
# COMPACT_ATOMS: atom_id res chain seq x y z
N TYR A 1 -8.33 -7.10 -9.30
CA TYR A 1 -8.27 -8.20 -8.29
C TYR A 1 -8.67 -7.61 -6.94
N GLU A 2 -9.45 -8.32 -6.11
CA GLU A 2 -9.88 -7.81 -4.80
C GLU A 2 -8.91 -8.16 -3.67
N LEU A 3 -8.62 -7.21 -2.78
CA LEU A 3 -7.90 -7.41 -1.53
C LEU A 3 -8.84 -7.22 -0.34
N SER A 4 -8.95 -8.21 0.53
CA SER A 4 -9.70 -8.06 1.78
C SER A 4 -8.97 -7.18 2.80
N GLU A 5 -9.72 -6.58 3.73
CA GLU A 5 -9.16 -5.81 4.86
C GLU A 5 -8.10 -6.64 5.63
N ARG A 6 -8.39 -7.93 5.83
CA ARG A 6 -7.49 -8.85 6.52
C ARG A 6 -6.19 -9.08 5.74
N GLU A 7 -6.26 -9.18 4.42
CA GLU A 7 -5.07 -9.30 3.57
C GLU A 7 -4.25 -8.02 3.58
N CYS A 8 -4.90 -6.85 3.48
CA CYS A 8 -4.26 -5.55 3.62
C CYS A 8 -3.52 -5.42 4.96
N ARG A 9 -4.15 -5.84 6.06
CA ARG A 9 -3.55 -5.85 7.40
C ARG A 9 -2.32 -6.75 7.49
N ARG A 10 -2.42 -7.97 6.97
CA ARG A 10 -1.29 -8.92 6.92
C ARG A 10 -0.12 -8.39 6.09
N ILE A 11 -0.40 -7.73 4.97
CA ILE A 11 0.62 -7.09 4.13
C ILE A 11 1.29 -5.95 4.88
N LEU A 12 0.50 -5.09 5.55
CA LEU A 12 1.02 -4.00 6.37
C LEU A 12 1.95 -4.53 7.47
N GLU A 13 1.51 -5.50 8.27
CA GLU A 13 2.30 -6.08 9.36
C GLU A 13 3.64 -6.63 8.84
N ARG A 14 3.62 -7.35 7.72
CA ARG A 14 4.82 -7.85 7.08
C ARG A 14 5.75 -6.73 6.63
N LEU A 15 5.23 -5.67 5.98
CA LEU A 15 6.03 -4.55 5.49
C LEU A 15 6.60 -3.71 6.64
N ALA A 16 5.84 -3.53 7.71
CA ALA A 16 6.25 -2.77 8.89
C ALA A 16 7.36 -3.48 9.69
N ALA A 17 7.41 -4.81 9.66
CA ALA A 17 8.47 -5.59 10.30
C ALA A 17 9.83 -5.52 9.57
N LEU A 18 9.86 -5.02 8.33
CA LEU A 18 11.07 -4.93 7.52
C LEU A 18 11.75 -3.55 7.66
N THR A 19 13.09 -3.57 7.71
CA THR A 19 13.87 -2.34 7.57
C THR A 19 13.61 -1.68 6.22
N LEU A 20 13.90 -0.39 6.08
CA LEU A 20 13.78 0.30 4.79
C LEU A 20 14.59 -0.40 3.69
N GLU A 21 15.80 -0.84 4.01
CA GLU A 21 16.67 -1.57 3.09
C GLU A 21 16.04 -2.88 2.65
N GLN A 22 15.49 -3.67 3.58
CA GLN A 22 14.78 -4.91 3.24
C GLN A 22 13.53 -4.64 2.40
N ARG A 23 12.76 -3.59 2.72
CA ARG A 23 11.57 -3.21 1.96
C ARG A 23 11.88 -2.88 0.50
N ARG A 24 13.02 -2.25 0.21
CA ARG A 24 13.46 -1.94 -1.17
C ARG A 24 13.64 -3.19 -2.04
N HIS A 25 13.78 -4.36 -1.43
CA HIS A 25 13.98 -5.64 -2.12
C HIS A 25 12.73 -6.53 -2.14
N VAL A 26 11.58 -6.04 -1.67
CA VAL A 26 10.32 -6.80 -1.71
C VAL A 26 9.84 -6.91 -3.16
N ALA A 27 9.67 -8.14 -3.65
CA ALA A 27 9.12 -8.40 -4.98
C ALA A 27 7.76 -7.72 -5.18
N GLY A 28 7.59 -7.03 -6.31
CA GLY A 28 6.38 -6.28 -6.64
C GLY A 28 6.27 -4.90 -5.99
N LEU A 29 7.20 -4.51 -5.10
CA LEU A 29 7.28 -3.17 -4.54
C LEU A 29 8.39 -2.37 -5.25
N HIS A 30 8.02 -1.29 -5.93
CA HIS A 30 9.02 -0.39 -6.51
C HIS A 30 9.90 0.19 -5.39
N PRO A 31 11.24 0.16 -5.51
CA PRO A 31 12.14 0.58 -4.43
C PRO A 31 11.88 2.00 -3.92
N ASP A 32 11.52 2.93 -4.80
CA ASP A 32 11.20 4.32 -4.42
C ASP A 32 9.89 4.46 -3.63
N ARG A 33 9.01 3.45 -3.68
CA ARG A 33 7.80 3.40 -2.83
C ARG A 33 8.11 2.83 -1.44
N ALA A 34 9.25 2.16 -1.22
CA ALA A 34 9.57 1.53 0.05
C ALA A 34 9.54 2.46 1.28
N PRO A 35 9.99 3.73 1.22
CA PRO A 35 9.90 4.65 2.35
C PRO A 35 8.46 4.95 2.77
N THR A 36 7.53 5.06 1.81
CA THR A 36 6.16 5.54 2.04
C THR A 36 5.12 4.41 2.12
N ILE A 37 5.45 3.20 1.68
CA ILE A 37 4.48 2.10 1.54
C ILE A 37 3.74 1.75 2.83
N VAL A 38 4.43 1.79 3.99
CA VAL A 38 3.82 1.50 5.29
C VAL A 38 2.77 2.54 5.65
N ALA A 39 3.09 3.83 5.46
CA ALA A 39 2.14 4.91 5.71
C ALA A 39 0.92 4.82 4.79
N GLY A 40 1.14 4.53 3.49
CA GLY A 40 0.04 4.34 2.55
C GLY A 40 -0.88 3.17 2.92
N ALA A 41 -0.31 2.03 3.35
CA ALA A 41 -1.09 0.88 3.78
C ALA A 41 -1.88 1.13 5.09
N VAL A 42 -1.32 1.90 6.02
CA VAL A 42 -2.04 2.36 7.23
C VAL A 42 -3.23 3.23 6.84
N ILE A 43 -3.01 4.24 5.99
CA ILE A 43 -4.09 5.14 5.52
C ILE A 43 -5.20 4.34 4.85
N LEU A 44 -4.85 3.37 3.99
CA LEU A 44 -5.82 2.50 3.34
C LEU A 44 -6.69 1.74 4.37
N LEU A 45 -6.07 1.13 5.38
CA LEU A 45 -6.81 0.41 6.42
C LEU A 45 -7.70 1.32 7.24
N GLU A 46 -7.23 2.52 7.60
CA GLU A 46 -8.07 3.50 8.30
C GLU A 46 -9.27 3.92 7.45
N VAL A 47 -9.09 4.15 6.15
CA VAL A 47 -10.19 4.43 5.23
C VAL A 47 -11.17 3.25 5.19
N MET A 48 -10.67 2.01 5.05
CA MET A 48 -11.53 0.83 5.06
C MET A 48 -12.34 0.73 6.36
N ASN A 49 -11.72 0.96 7.52
CA ASN A 49 -12.38 0.95 8.82
C ASN A 49 -13.45 2.05 8.93
N LEU A 50 -13.11 3.28 8.53
CA LEU A 50 -14.01 4.44 8.61
C LEU A 50 -15.28 4.26 7.77
N TYR A 51 -15.17 3.58 6.63
CA TYR A 51 -16.28 3.32 5.71
C TYR A 51 -16.88 1.92 5.83
N GLY A 52 -16.39 1.07 6.75
CA GLY A 52 -16.87 -0.30 6.92
C GLY A 52 -16.65 -1.19 5.70
N LEU A 53 -15.59 -0.94 4.92
CA LEU A 53 -15.26 -1.71 3.71
C LEU A 53 -14.53 -3.00 4.08
N SER A 54 -15.07 -4.15 3.67
CA SER A 54 -14.45 -5.46 3.88
C SER A 54 -13.39 -5.81 2.84
N ALA A 55 -13.38 -5.14 1.70
CA ALA A 55 -12.45 -5.35 0.60
C ALA A 55 -12.27 -4.08 -0.25
N VAL A 56 -11.19 -4.05 -1.03
CA VAL A 56 -10.89 -3.03 -2.03
C VAL A 56 -10.51 -3.68 -3.36
N GLU A 57 -10.93 -3.07 -4.46
CA GLU A 57 -10.51 -3.49 -5.79
C GLU A 57 -9.16 -2.88 -6.15
N VAL A 58 -8.19 -3.73 -6.49
CA VAL A 58 -6.90 -3.35 -7.04
C VAL A 58 -7.00 -3.33 -8.56
N SER A 59 -6.88 -2.12 -9.11
CA SER A 59 -6.68 -1.92 -10.54
C SER A 59 -5.20 -2.08 -10.89
N GLU A 60 -4.90 -2.83 -11.96
CA GLU A 60 -3.56 -2.87 -12.56
C GLU A 60 -3.15 -1.52 -13.17
N HIS A 61 -4.13 -0.64 -13.41
CA HIS A 61 -3.93 0.71 -13.89
C HIS A 61 -3.76 1.65 -12.69
N ASP A 62 -2.50 1.85 -12.31
CA ASP A 62 -2.01 2.67 -11.20
C ASP A 62 -2.74 4.03 -11.02
N ILE A 63 -3.22 4.28 -9.79
CA ILE A 63 -3.42 5.64 -9.24
C ILE A 63 -2.06 6.36 -9.05
N LEU A 64 -0.92 5.67 -9.23
CA LEU A 64 0.41 6.25 -9.11
C LEU A 64 0.74 7.33 -10.18
N ARG A 65 -0.04 7.44 -11.27
CA ARG A 65 0.00 8.66 -12.10
C ARG A 65 -0.60 9.89 -11.41
N GLY A 66 -1.49 9.71 -10.44
CA GLY A 66 -2.20 10.79 -9.76
C GLY A 66 -1.37 11.58 -8.74
N ALA A 67 -0.33 10.99 -8.14
CA ALA A 67 0.52 11.68 -7.16
C ALA A 67 1.90 12.10 -7.70
N ALA A 68 2.39 11.47 -8.78
CA ALA A 68 3.73 11.72 -9.32
C ALA A 68 3.76 12.68 -10.54
N LEU A 69 2.62 13.20 -11.02
CA LEU A 69 2.54 14.19 -12.11
C LEU A 69 1.91 15.52 -11.65
N GLY A 70 2.05 15.87 -10.37
CA GLY A 70 1.42 17.03 -9.78
C GLY A 70 2.34 18.18 -9.36
N LEU A 71 3.66 18.08 -9.52
CA LEU A 71 4.60 19.18 -9.25
C LEU A 71 5.81 19.11 -10.19
N HIS A 72 5.70 19.88 -11.28
CA HIS A 72 6.70 20.30 -12.28
C HIS A 72 7.28 19.26 -13.22
#